data_AF-H1KBX6-F1
#
_entry.id   AF-H1KBX6-F1
#
_cell.length_a   1.000
_cell.length_b   1.000
_cell.length_c   1.000
_cell.angle_alpha   90.00
_cell.angle_beta   90.00
_cell.angle_gamma   90.00
#
_symmetry.space_group_name_H-M   'P 1'
#
loop_
_entity.id
_entity.type
_entity.pdbx_description
1 polymer ?
#
loop_
_entity_poly.entity_id
_entity_poly.type
_entity_poly.pdbx_seq_one_letter_code
_entity_poly.pdbx_strand_id
1 'polypeptide(L)'
;MPERAANRDISLGQPDNQPGRDKRDIPYSHVPSVPPYGRDRGDKCPECPDCPATLDPGPEIPPADRFGPWSDRIDVTERVARLRSLRAIVRLTTGPRGDRLADLLHHAEQDAAALVPALAALNHLAALDRRAVLTSFARLHRSA
;
A
#
# COMPACT_ATOMS: atom_id res chain seq x y z
N MET A 1 47.14 16.58 -42.25
CA MET A 1 47.68 15.81 -43.39
C MET A 1 47.22 14.37 -43.23
N PRO A 2 46.76 13.73 -44.33
CA PRO A 2 45.67 12.76 -44.42
C PRO A 2 46.23 11.32 -44.23
N GLU A 3 45.49 10.21 -44.24
CA GLU A 3 44.80 9.66 -45.40
C GLU A 3 44.31 8.21 -45.08
N ARG A 4 43.05 7.97 -45.47
CA ARG A 4 42.38 6.74 -45.91
C ARG A 4 43.04 5.35 -45.71
N ALA A 5 42.22 4.39 -45.26
CA ALA A 5 41.76 3.25 -46.06
C ALA A 5 40.56 2.61 -45.32
N ALA A 6 39.33 2.67 -45.84
CA ALA A 6 38.78 1.80 -46.88
C ALA A 6 38.73 0.32 -46.46
N ASN A 7 37.55 -0.17 -46.08
CA ASN A 7 37.13 -1.48 -46.57
C ASN A 7 35.60 -1.58 -46.75
N ARG A 8 35.25 -1.71 -48.02
CA ARG A 8 34.06 -2.34 -48.63
C ARG A 8 33.89 -3.78 -48.10
N ASP A 9 32.82 -4.55 -48.26
CA ASP A 9 31.53 -4.52 -48.93
C ASP A 9 30.79 -5.70 -48.26
N ILE A 10 29.59 -5.50 -47.69
CA ILE A 10 28.68 -6.61 -47.42
C ILE A 10 27.30 -6.14 -47.86
N SER A 11 26.92 -6.57 -49.05
CA SER A 11 25.57 -6.41 -49.57
C SER A 11 24.97 -7.78 -49.82
N LEU A 12 23.67 -7.84 -49.54
CA LEU A 12 22.66 -8.78 -49.99
C LEU A 12 22.40 -10.01 -49.11
N GLY A 13 21.25 -9.94 -48.42
CA GLY A 13 20.65 -11.08 -47.73
C GLY A 13 19.38 -10.74 -46.92
N GLN A 14 18.42 -10.01 -47.48
CA GLN A 14 17.00 -10.09 -47.09
C GLN A 14 16.22 -10.43 -48.36
N PRO A 15 15.07 -11.13 -48.33
CA PRO A 15 14.19 -11.35 -47.17
C PRO A 15 13.71 -12.80 -47.03
N ASP A 16 13.15 -13.16 -45.86
CA ASP A 16 11.96 -14.02 -45.83
C ASP A 16 11.20 -13.78 -44.53
N ASN A 17 10.23 -12.88 -44.67
CA ASN A 17 9.17 -12.62 -43.72
C ASN A 17 7.97 -13.48 -44.16
N GLN A 18 7.75 -14.62 -43.51
CA GLN A 18 6.42 -15.22 -43.46
C GLN A 18 6.03 -15.66 -42.03
N PRO A 19 4.82 -15.29 -41.59
CA PRO A 19 4.30 -15.61 -40.27
C PRO A 19 3.52 -16.94 -40.31
N GLY A 20 4.09 -18.00 -39.72
CA GLY A 20 3.35 -19.19 -39.30
C GLY A 20 3.35 -19.23 -37.77
N ARG A 21 2.29 -18.79 -37.08
CA ARG A 21 1.17 -19.63 -36.66
C ARG A 21 1.59 -21.08 -36.38
N ASP A 22 1.93 -21.37 -35.12
CA ASP A 22 1.49 -22.63 -34.51
C ASP A 22 1.17 -22.47 -33.02
N LYS A 23 -0.13 -22.27 -32.79
CA LYS A 23 -1.01 -22.94 -31.83
C LYS A 23 -0.38 -23.41 -30.53
N ARG A 24 -0.15 -22.46 -29.63
CA ARG A 24 -0.57 -22.66 -28.24
C ARG A 24 -1.92 -21.96 -28.05
N ASP A 25 -2.93 -22.54 -28.69
CA ASP A 25 -4.34 -22.28 -28.45
C ASP A 25 -4.69 -22.81 -27.05
N ILE A 26 -4.36 -22.03 -26.02
CA ILE A 26 -5.07 -22.13 -24.75
C ILE A 26 -6.37 -21.36 -24.98
N PRO A 27 -7.55 -22.00 -24.93
CA PRO A 27 -8.81 -21.30 -25.07
C PRO A 27 -8.91 -20.25 -23.96
N TYR A 28 -8.88 -18.98 -24.35
CA TYR A 28 -9.07 -17.80 -23.50
C TYR A 28 -10.55 -17.65 -23.07
N SER A 29 -11.26 -18.76 -22.83
CA SER A 29 -12.68 -18.74 -22.50
C SER A 29 -12.99 -19.05 -21.03
N HIS A 30 -11.99 -19.24 -20.17
CA HIS A 30 -12.18 -19.36 -18.71
C HIS A 30 -11.06 -18.67 -17.91
N VAL A 31 -10.76 -17.41 -18.26
CA VAL A 31 -10.13 -16.52 -17.27
C VAL A 31 -11.29 -15.89 -16.50
N PRO A 32 -11.48 -16.16 -15.20
CA PRO A 32 -12.40 -15.35 -14.42
C PRO A 32 -11.93 -13.90 -14.52
N SER A 33 -12.80 -13.05 -15.07
CA SER A 33 -12.67 -11.60 -15.09
C SER A 33 -12.18 -11.13 -13.73
N VAL A 34 -10.89 -10.85 -13.62
CA VAL A 34 -10.37 -10.13 -12.46
C VAL A 34 -10.79 -8.69 -12.71
N PRO A 35 -11.71 -8.11 -11.91
CA PRO A 35 -12.12 -6.75 -12.14
C PRO A 35 -10.89 -5.83 -12.02
N PRO A 36 -10.77 -4.80 -12.86
CA PRO A 36 -9.70 -3.83 -12.74
C PRO A 36 -9.77 -3.24 -11.33
N TYR A 37 -8.67 -3.31 -10.60
CA TYR A 37 -8.51 -2.63 -9.32
C TYR A 37 -8.74 -1.13 -9.55
N GLY A 38 -9.93 -0.67 -9.18
CA GLY A 38 -10.42 0.68 -9.40
C GLY A 38 -11.94 0.75 -9.34
N ARG A 39 -12.54 0.30 -8.23
CA ARG A 39 -13.89 0.76 -7.88
C ARG A 39 -13.73 1.91 -6.90
N ASP A 40 -14.26 3.06 -7.29
CA ASP A 40 -14.49 4.18 -6.39
C ASP A 40 -15.29 3.68 -5.18
N ARG A 41 -14.87 4.18 -4.01
CA ARG A 41 -15.47 3.85 -2.72
C ARG A 41 -16.89 4.46 -2.71
N GLY A 42 -17.88 3.73 -3.23
CA GLY A 42 -19.27 4.23 -3.30
C GLY A 42 -20.17 3.54 -4.32
N ASP A 43 -19.64 2.85 -5.33
CA ASP A 43 -20.48 2.21 -6.34
C ASP A 43 -20.96 0.83 -5.90
N LYS A 44 -22.28 0.71 -5.71
CA LYS A 44 -22.98 -0.55 -5.43
C LYS A 44 -22.75 -1.53 -6.58
N CYS A 45 -22.33 -2.75 -6.26
CA CYS A 45 -22.29 -3.84 -7.24
C CYS A 45 -23.73 -4.17 -7.69
N PRO A 46 -24.05 -4.21 -8.99
CA PRO A 46 -25.40 -4.59 -9.43
C PRO A 46 -25.71 -6.09 -9.28
N GLU A 47 -24.68 -6.94 -9.13
CA GLU A 47 -24.84 -8.41 -9.12
C GLU A 47 -25.05 -9.03 -7.73
N CYS A 48 -24.84 -8.28 -6.65
CA CYS A 48 -24.97 -8.81 -5.29
C CYS A 48 -25.59 -7.75 -4.36
N PRO A 49 -26.93 -7.72 -4.18
CA PRO A 49 -27.56 -6.84 -3.19
C PRO A 49 -27.11 -7.14 -1.75
N ASP A 50 -26.62 -8.36 -1.50
CA ASP A 50 -26.16 -8.84 -0.18
C ASP A 50 -24.63 -9.05 -0.11
N CYS A 51 -23.84 -8.23 -0.82
CA CYS A 51 -22.39 -8.27 -0.68
C CYS A 51 -21.99 -7.86 0.76
N PRO A 52 -21.20 -8.67 1.50
CA PRO A 52 -20.81 -8.37 2.89
C PRO A 52 -19.94 -7.11 3.03
N ALA A 53 -19.52 -6.51 1.91
CA ALA A 53 -18.81 -5.24 1.86
C ALA A 53 -19.67 -4.02 2.24
N THR A 54 -21.00 -4.17 2.38
CA THR A 54 -21.91 -3.04 2.65
C THR A 54 -22.40 -2.98 4.10
N LEU A 55 -22.00 -3.94 4.94
CA LEU A 55 -22.09 -3.71 6.39
C LEU A 55 -20.96 -2.74 6.71
N ASP A 56 -21.27 -1.45 6.85
CA ASP A 56 -20.44 -0.55 7.64
C ASP A 56 -20.38 -1.20 9.04
N PRO A 57 -19.26 -1.84 9.46
CA PRO A 57 -19.06 -1.97 10.88
C PRO A 57 -18.99 -0.55 11.42
N GLY A 58 -19.36 -0.32 12.68
CA GLY A 58 -19.21 0.99 13.30
C GLY A 58 -17.75 1.49 13.28
N PRO A 59 -17.38 2.46 14.12
CA PRO A 59 -15.98 2.90 14.25
C PRO A 59 -15.14 1.82 14.95
N GLU A 60 -15.12 0.61 14.42
CA GLU A 60 -14.36 -0.53 14.90
C GLU A 60 -13.16 -0.72 13.97
N ILE A 61 -12.01 -1.00 14.57
CA ILE A 61 -10.78 -1.22 13.82
C ILE A 61 -10.85 -2.58 13.12
N PRO A 62 -10.69 -2.63 11.78
CA PRO A 62 -10.71 -3.89 11.03
C PRO A 62 -9.66 -4.88 11.56
N PRO A 63 -9.91 -6.20 11.53
CA PRO A 63 -8.98 -7.19 12.06
C PRO A 63 -7.55 -7.09 11.50
N ALA A 64 -7.41 -6.74 10.22
CA ALA A 64 -6.11 -6.55 9.57
C ALA A 64 -5.31 -5.35 10.13
N ASP A 65 -6.00 -4.38 10.72
CA ASP A 65 -5.41 -3.16 11.28
C ASP A 65 -5.20 -3.25 12.82
N ARG A 66 -5.51 -4.39 13.44
CA ARG A 66 -5.32 -4.62 14.90
C ARG A 66 -3.87 -4.97 15.25
N PHE A 67 -2.95 -4.10 14.90
CA PHE A 67 -1.51 -4.25 15.18
C PHE A 67 -0.99 -3.09 16.03
N GLY A 68 0.19 -3.28 16.66
CA GLY A 68 0.86 -2.20 17.36
C GLY A 68 -0.02 -1.58 18.47
N PRO A 69 -0.23 -0.25 18.48
CA PRO A 69 -1.13 0.44 19.42
C PRO A 69 -2.63 0.10 19.28
N TRP A 70 -3.05 -0.43 18.13
CA TRP A 70 -4.45 -0.79 17.84
C TRP A 70 -4.78 -2.24 18.17
N SER A 71 -3.82 -2.98 18.75
CA SER A 71 -4.06 -4.35 19.20
C SER A 71 -4.97 -4.39 20.43
N ASP A 72 -5.87 -5.37 20.46
CA ASP A 72 -6.70 -5.68 21.65
C ASP A 72 -5.91 -6.45 22.71
N ARG A 73 -4.68 -6.90 22.39
CA ARG A 73 -3.87 -7.79 23.23
C ARG A 73 -2.80 -7.07 24.06
N ILE A 74 -2.89 -5.75 24.20
CA ILE A 74 -1.92 -4.95 24.95
C ILE A 74 -2.62 -4.17 26.07
N ASP A 75 -1.92 -4.06 27.20
CA ASP A 75 -2.34 -3.22 28.31
C ASP A 75 -2.40 -1.74 27.91
N VAL A 76 -3.20 -0.96 28.65
CA VAL A 76 -3.35 0.48 28.48
C VAL A 76 -1.99 1.20 28.60
N THR A 77 -1.14 0.81 29.55
CA THR A 77 0.18 1.44 29.72
C THR A 77 1.07 1.22 28.50
N GLU A 78 1.12 -0.02 28.01
CA GLU A 78 1.88 -0.39 26.81
C GLU A 78 1.34 0.32 25.57
N ARG A 79 0.01 0.47 25.46
CA ARG A 79 -0.64 1.22 24.38
C ARG A 79 -0.19 2.67 24.37
N VAL A 80 -0.22 3.35 25.51
CA VAL A 80 0.25 4.74 25.63
C VAL A 80 1.73 4.85 25.27
N ALA A 81 2.57 3.92 25.74
CA ALA A 81 3.99 3.89 25.37
C ALA A 81 4.18 3.78 23.85
N ARG A 82 3.47 2.85 23.20
CA ARG A 82 3.51 2.68 21.74
C ARG A 82 2.98 3.89 20.97
N LEU A 83 1.91 4.53 21.43
CA LEU A 83 1.38 5.76 20.83
C LEU A 83 2.42 6.89 20.89
N ARG A 84 3.10 7.06 22.03
CA ARG A 84 4.18 8.05 22.19
C ARG A 84 5.36 7.76 21.27
N SER A 85 5.80 6.51 21.19
CA SER A 85 6.86 6.09 20.27
C SER A 85 6.48 6.34 18.81
N LEU A 86 5.26 6.00 18.43
CA LEU A 86 4.75 6.22 17.07
C LEU A 86 4.67 7.73 16.75
N ARG A 87 4.17 8.55 17.68
CA ARG A 87 4.13 10.01 17.51
C ARG A 87 5.52 10.60 17.31
N ALA A 88 6.51 10.15 18.08
CA ALA A 88 7.90 10.57 17.91
C ALA A 88 8.43 10.21 16.52
N ILE A 89 8.20 8.97 16.05
CA ILE A 89 8.58 8.53 14.70
C ILE A 89 7.92 9.39 13.62
N VAL A 90 6.61 9.66 13.74
CA VAL A 90 5.89 10.51 12.78
C VAL A 90 6.56 11.87 12.70
N ARG A 91 6.78 12.56 13.82
CA ARG A 91 7.44 13.87 13.84
C ARG A 91 8.83 13.84 13.20
N LEU A 92 9.62 12.79 13.44
CA LEU A 92 10.98 12.65 12.89
C LEU A 92 11.00 12.32 11.39
N THR A 93 10.04 11.54 10.89
CA THR A 93 10.07 11.02 9.51
C THR A 93 9.27 11.86 8.53
N THR A 94 8.15 12.45 8.97
CA THR A 94 7.24 13.18 8.08
C THR A 94 7.37 14.70 8.22
N GLY A 95 7.89 15.18 9.36
CA GLY A 95 7.86 16.59 9.71
C GLY A 95 6.42 17.13 9.72
N PRO A 96 6.20 18.39 9.28
CA PRO A 96 4.89 19.05 9.29
C PRO A 96 3.78 18.29 8.54
N ARG A 97 4.16 17.45 7.56
CA ARG A 97 3.20 16.67 6.76
C ARG A 97 2.43 15.64 7.60
N GLY A 98 2.95 15.25 8.75
CA GLY A 98 2.31 14.31 9.67
C GLY A 98 1.75 14.94 10.93
N ASP A 99 1.67 16.29 11.03
CA ASP A 99 1.21 16.97 12.24
C ASP A 99 -0.19 16.51 12.66
N ARG A 100 -1.11 16.42 11.70
CA ARG A 100 -2.47 15.90 11.95
C ARG A 100 -2.45 14.49 12.58
N LEU A 101 -1.59 13.60 12.10
CA LEU A 101 -1.45 12.27 12.69
C LEU A 101 -0.83 12.35 14.08
N ALA A 102 0.20 13.19 14.26
CA ALA A 102 0.85 13.36 15.55
C ALA A 102 -0.12 13.89 16.64
N ASP A 103 -1.03 14.78 16.27
CA ASP A 103 -2.06 15.33 17.17
C ASP A 103 -3.11 14.28 17.51
N LEU A 104 -3.59 13.52 16.52
CA LEU A 104 -4.53 12.42 16.75
C LEU A 104 -3.92 11.33 17.64
N LEU A 105 -2.63 11.02 17.45
CA LEU A 105 -1.92 10.09 18.33
C LEU A 105 -1.78 10.64 19.75
N HIS A 106 -1.60 11.96 19.92
CA HIS A 106 -1.58 12.58 21.24
C HIS A 106 -2.95 12.50 21.93
N HIS A 107 -4.03 12.80 21.22
CA HIS A 107 -5.38 12.65 21.75
C HIS A 107 -5.70 11.20 22.11
N ALA A 108 -5.23 10.24 21.29
CA ALA A 108 -5.39 8.81 21.55
C ALA A 108 -4.66 8.31 22.82
N GLU A 109 -3.69 9.06 23.36
CA GLU A 109 -3.08 8.73 24.65
C GLU A 109 -4.06 8.90 25.82
N GLN A 110 -5.05 9.78 25.68
CA GLN A 110 -6.02 10.12 26.72
C GLN A 110 -7.40 9.51 26.45
N ASP A 111 -7.75 9.36 25.17
CA ASP A 111 -9.05 8.88 24.73
C ASP A 111 -8.89 7.76 23.69
N ALA A 112 -9.27 6.54 24.06
CA ALA A 112 -9.22 5.40 23.16
C ALA A 112 -10.13 5.55 21.92
N ALA A 113 -11.17 6.39 21.97
CA ALA A 113 -12.02 6.65 20.80
C ALA A 113 -11.24 7.36 19.67
N ALA A 114 -10.16 8.08 19.99
CA ALA A 114 -9.30 8.72 19.00
C ALA A 114 -8.37 7.73 18.25
N LEU A 115 -8.36 6.44 18.63
CA LEU A 115 -7.58 5.41 17.91
C LEU A 115 -8.05 5.22 16.46
N VAL A 116 -9.36 5.26 16.23
CA VAL A 116 -9.96 5.08 14.89
C VAL A 116 -9.56 6.22 13.94
N PRO A 117 -9.76 7.51 14.29
CA PRO A 117 -9.31 8.60 13.43
C PRO A 117 -7.78 8.64 13.29
N ALA A 118 -7.00 8.24 14.30
CA ALA A 118 -5.54 8.12 14.19
C ALA A 118 -5.12 7.06 13.15
N LEU A 119 -5.78 5.90 13.13
CA LEU A 119 -5.53 4.87 12.12
C LEU A 119 -5.89 5.35 10.72
N ALA A 120 -7.03 6.03 10.57
CA ALA A 120 -7.43 6.62 9.29
C ALA A 120 -6.38 7.63 8.80
N ALA A 121 -5.89 8.51 9.68
CA ALA A 121 -4.84 9.48 9.35
C ALA A 121 -3.52 8.79 8.93
N LEU A 122 -3.14 7.70 9.59
CA LEU A 122 -1.98 6.90 9.19
C LEU A 122 -2.15 6.30 7.79
N ASN A 123 -3.35 5.79 7.49
CA ASN A 123 -3.66 5.20 6.18
C ASN A 123 -3.74 6.25 5.06
N HIS A 124 -4.02 7.51 5.40
CA HIS A 124 -4.05 8.64 4.47
C HIS A 124 -2.68 9.30 4.22
N LEU A 125 -1.62 8.93 4.95
CA LEU A 125 -0.28 9.43 4.65
C LEU A 125 0.15 9.02 3.22
N ALA A 126 1.02 9.85 2.62
CA ALA A 126 1.69 9.49 1.39
C ALA A 126 2.41 8.14 1.55
N ALA A 127 2.39 7.31 0.50
CA ALA A 127 2.86 5.92 0.60
C ALA A 127 4.31 5.80 1.13
N LEU A 128 5.19 6.73 0.75
CA LEU A 128 6.57 6.77 1.25
C LEU A 128 6.63 7.09 2.75
N ASP A 129 5.90 8.11 3.20
CA ASP A 129 5.83 8.51 4.60
C ASP A 129 5.24 7.39 5.47
N ARG A 130 4.14 6.77 5.01
CA ARG A 130 3.51 5.63 5.70
C ARG A 130 4.48 4.47 5.86
N ARG A 131 5.21 4.11 4.80
CA ARG A 131 6.21 3.02 4.85
C ARG A 131 7.35 3.36 5.81
N ALA A 132 7.85 4.60 5.79
CA ALA A 132 8.92 5.04 6.68
C ALA A 132 8.50 4.95 8.15
N VAL A 133 7.29 5.41 8.48
CA VAL A 133 6.72 5.35 9.84
C VAL A 133 6.58 3.90 10.29
N LEU A 134 5.89 3.05 9.51
CA LEU A 134 5.61 1.67 9.88
C LEU A 134 6.89 0.83 10.00
N THR A 135 7.85 1.02 9.10
CA THR A 135 9.13 0.29 9.15
C THR A 135 9.95 0.71 10.37
N SER A 136 10.03 2.01 10.66
CA SER A 136 10.75 2.51 11.84
C SER A 136 10.11 2.02 13.13
N PHE A 137 8.78 1.98 13.19
CA PHE A 137 8.04 1.45 14.33
C PHE A 137 8.27 -0.06 14.51
N ALA A 138 8.19 -0.84 13.43
CA ALA A 138 8.45 -2.28 13.48
C ALA A 138 9.88 -2.59 13.97
N ARG A 139 10.87 -1.76 13.63
CA ARG A 139 12.25 -1.92 14.10
C ARG A 139 12.40 -1.75 15.61
N LEU A 140 11.57 -0.94 16.26
CA LEU A 140 11.58 -0.80 17.72
C LEU A 140 11.14 -2.07 18.46
N HIS A 141 10.41 -2.95 17.78
CA HIS A 141 9.81 -4.15 18.39
C HIS A 141 10.49 -5.44 17.94
N ARG A 142 11.45 -5.36 17.02
CA ARG A 142 12.31 -6.49 16.68
C ARG A 142 13.36 -6.61 17.78
N SER A 143 13.39 -7.75 18.48
CA SER A 143 14.52 -8.10 19.35
C SER A 143 15.81 -8.14 18.53
N ALA A 144 16.89 -7.60 19.10
CA ALA A 144 18.21 -7.57 18.47
C ALA A 144 18.76 -8.97 18.19
#